data_AF-A0A1Q3MZC0-F1
#
_entry.id   AF-A0A1Q3MZC0-F1
#
_cell.length_a   1.000
_cell.length_b   1.000
_cell.length_c   1.000
_cell.angle_alpha   90.00
_cell.angle_beta   90.00
_cell.angle_gamma   90.00
#
_symmetry.space_group_name_H-M   'P 1'
#
loop_
_entity.id
_entity.type
_entity.pdbx_description
1 polymer ?
#
loop_
_entity_poly.entity_id
_entity_poly.type
_entity_poly.pdbx_seq_one_letter_code
_entity_poly.pdbx_strand_id
1 'polypeptide(L)'
;MEETLQLPIKEIKILAAYRAKYGSLNIGRRVEQAVGNLMAFYANANKGKGTKAFSPFDFMPHEQKPKAVEIDVEDYMMSMVGK
;
A
#
# COMPACT_ATOMS: atom_id res chain seq x y z
N MET A 1 -9.57 10.32 37.03
CA MET A 1 -10.62 10.67 36.06
C MET A 1 -9.94 10.72 34.71
N GLU A 2 -10.34 9.88 33.76
CA GLU A 2 -9.79 9.88 32.41
C GLU A 2 -10.05 11.23 31.75
N GLU A 3 -8.97 11.94 31.41
CA GLU A 3 -9.03 13.14 30.58
C GLU A 3 -9.38 12.70 29.16
N THR A 4 -10.67 12.74 28.82
CA THR A 4 -11.11 12.44 27.46
C THR A 4 -10.57 13.55 26.55
N LEU A 5 -9.57 13.19 25.73
CA LEU A 5 -8.94 14.08 24.75
C LEU A 5 -9.99 14.53 23.71
N GLN A 6 -10.73 15.60 24.00
CA GLN A 6 -11.68 16.20 23.06
C GLN A 6 -10.90 16.99 22.03
N LEU A 7 -10.55 16.34 20.92
CA LEU A 7 -9.87 16.99 19.81
C LEU A 7 -10.73 18.15 19.29
N PRO A 8 -10.17 19.35 19.14
CA PRO A 8 -10.91 20.50 18.61
C PRO A 8 -11.40 20.22 17.18
N ILE A 9 -12.59 20.72 16.83
CA ILE A 9 -13.29 20.46 15.55
C ILE A 9 -12.40 20.63 14.31
N LYS A 10 -11.40 21.52 14.38
CA LYS A 10 -10.43 21.78 13.30
C LYS A 10 -9.54 20.57 13.01
N GLU A 11 -9.06 19.87 14.02
CA GLU A 11 -8.17 18.71 13.85
C GLU A 11 -8.92 17.50 13.29
N ILE A 12 -10.17 17.31 13.72
CA ILE A 12 -11.07 16.29 13.15
C ILE A 12 -11.25 16.51 11.64
N LYS A 13 -11.42 17.76 11.20
CA LYS A 13 -11.53 18.10 9.77
C LYS A 13 -10.24 17.85 9.01
N ILE A 14 -9.08 18.16 9.59
CA ILE A 14 -7.77 17.88 8.98
C ILE A 14 -7.57 16.36 8.84
N LEU A 15 -7.90 15.58 9.86
CA LEU A 15 -7.77 14.12 9.83
C LEU A 15 -8.76 13.48 8.86
N ALA A 16 -9.98 14.02 8.77
CA ALA A 16 -10.99 13.58 7.80
C ALA A 16 -10.56 13.92 6.36
N ALA A 17 -10.04 15.13 6.12
CA ALA A 17 -9.49 15.53 4.82
C ALA A 17 -8.27 14.68 4.46
N TYR A 18 -7.40 14.38 5.42
CA TYR A 18 -6.26 13.49 5.24
C TYR A 18 -6.72 12.06 4.90
N ARG A 19 -7.70 11.50 5.62
CA ARG A 19 -8.29 10.18 5.32
C ARG A 19 -9.08 10.14 4.01
N ALA A 20 -9.74 11.22 3.64
CA ALA A 20 -10.43 11.34 2.36
C ALA A 20 -9.43 11.43 1.20
N LYS A 21 -8.32 12.16 1.41
CA LYS A 21 -7.26 12.37 0.42
C LYS A 21 -6.33 11.17 0.25
N TYR A 22 -6.01 10.47 1.33
CA TYR A 22 -5.01 9.39 1.35
C TYR A 22 -5.62 8.00 1.66
N GLY A 23 -6.93 7.93 1.86
CA GLY A 23 -7.68 6.71 2.18
C GLY A 23 -7.59 6.31 3.66
N SER A 24 -8.19 5.15 3.97
CA SER A 24 -7.93 4.43 5.22
C SER A 24 -6.43 4.15 5.33
N LEU A 25 -5.83 4.46 6.48
CA LEU A 25 -4.40 4.25 6.70
C LEU A 25 -4.02 2.77 6.64
N ASN A 26 -5.00 1.84 6.76
CA ASN A 26 -4.88 0.38 6.63
C ASN A 26 -3.52 -0.16 7.13
N ILE A 27 -3.10 0.28 8.32
CA ILE A 27 -1.73 0.08 8.81
C ILE A 27 -1.40 -1.40 8.90
N GLY A 28 -2.34 -2.23 9.38
CA GLY A 28 -2.16 -3.69 9.43
C GLY A 28 -1.85 -4.28 8.06
N ARG A 29 -2.63 -3.92 7.03
CA ARG A 29 -2.37 -4.34 5.64
C ARG A 29 -1.02 -3.82 5.13
N ARG A 30 -0.63 -2.58 5.46
CA ARG A 30 0.68 -2.01 5.07
C ARG A 30 1.84 -2.74 5.72
N VAL A 31 1.71 -3.10 7.00
CA VAL A 31 2.70 -3.89 7.73
C VAL A 31 2.81 -5.28 7.11
N GLU A 32 1.67 -5.91 6.81
CA GLU A 32 1.64 -7.20 6.14
C GLU A 32 2.33 -7.16 4.77
N GLN A 33 2.01 -6.16 3.95
CA GLN A 33 2.67 -5.93 2.66
C GLN A 33 4.17 -5.66 2.80
N ALA A 34 4.60 -4.93 3.84
CA ALA A 34 6.01 -4.72 4.10
C ALA A 34 6.72 -6.03 4.45
N VAL A 35 6.09 -6.89 5.26
CA VAL A 35 6.62 -8.22 5.61
C VAL A 35 6.65 -9.13 4.39
N GLY A 36 5.60 -9.18 3.58
CA GLY A 36 5.56 -9.96 2.33
C GLY A 36 6.65 -9.52 1.34
N ASN A 37 6.90 -8.21 1.22
CA ASN A 37 8.00 -7.67 0.41
C ASN A 37 9.37 -8.11 0.93
N LEU A 38 9.58 -8.05 2.25
CA LEU A 38 10.83 -8.49 2.86
C LEU A 38 11.09 -9.98 2.63
N MET A 39 10.06 -10.82 2.78
CA MET A 39 10.14 -12.26 2.53
C MET A 39 10.44 -12.57 1.07
N ALA A 40 9.78 -11.88 0.14
CA ALA A 40 10.05 -12.02 -1.29
C ALA A 40 11.47 -11.57 -1.64
N PHE A 41 11.96 -10.48 -1.05
CA PHE A 41 13.33 -10.03 -1.25
C PHE A 41 14.33 -11.09 -0.76
N TYR A 42 14.15 -11.60 0.45
CA TYR A 42 15.00 -12.65 1.02
C TYR A 42 14.97 -13.95 0.19
N ALA A 43 13.79 -14.41 -0.20
CA ALA A 43 13.61 -15.60 -1.02
C ALA A 43 14.26 -15.44 -2.40
N ASN A 44 14.13 -14.26 -3.02
CA ASN A 44 14.75 -13.98 -4.32
C ASN A 44 16.27 -13.81 -4.23
N ALA A 45 16.80 -13.33 -3.11
CA ALA A 45 18.23 -13.23 -2.87
C ALA A 45 18.91 -14.61 -2.74
N ASN A 46 18.19 -15.60 -2.19
CA ASN A 46 18.70 -16.95 -1.94
C ASN A 46 18.23 -18.01 -2.96
N LYS A 47 17.58 -17.58 -4.04
CA LYS A 47 17.03 -18.52 -5.03
C LYS A 47 18.11 -19.10 -5.94
N GLY A 48 17.90 -20.35 -6.37
CA GLY A 48 18.78 -21.01 -7.36
C GLY A 48 18.68 -20.37 -8.75
N LYS A 49 19.77 -20.44 -9.53
CA LYS A 49 19.75 -19.98 -10.93
C LYS A 49 18.67 -20.75 -11.72
N GLY A 50 17.79 -20.01 -12.40
CA GLY A 50 16.66 -20.59 -13.16
C GLY A 50 15.34 -20.72 -12.40
N THR A 51 15.30 -20.37 -11.10
CA THR A 51 14.03 -20.35 -10.36
C THR A 51 13.23 -19.06 -10.58
N LYS A 52 11.91 -19.24 -10.73
CA LYS A 52 10.96 -18.12 -10.89
C LYS A 52 11.06 -17.18 -9.69
N ALA A 53 10.95 -15.87 -9.94
CA ALA A 53 10.97 -14.89 -8.87
C ALA A 53 9.73 -15.04 -7.99
N PHE A 54 9.92 -14.99 -6.67
CA PHE A 54 8.86 -14.96 -5.68
C PHE A 54 8.24 -13.56 -5.64
N SER A 55 6.91 -13.50 -5.65
CA SER A 55 6.16 -12.27 -5.47
C SER A 55 5.86 -12.04 -3.98
N PRO A 56 5.78 -10.79 -3.50
CA PRO A 56 5.30 -10.48 -2.15
C PRO A 56 3.94 -11.12 -1.84
N PHE A 57 3.06 -11.19 -2.84
CA PHE A 57 1.73 -11.80 -2.73
C PHE A 57 1.76 -13.32 -2.56
N ASP A 58 2.88 -13.99 -2.86
CA ASP A 58 3.01 -15.43 -2.60
C ASP A 58 3.12 -15.73 -1.09
N PHE A 59 3.39 -14.70 -0.27
CA PHE A 59 3.41 -14.75 1.20
C PHE A 59 2.15 -14.15 1.85
N MET A 60 1.22 -13.62 1.05
CA MET A 60 -0.04 -13.01 1.50
C MET A 60 -1.21 -13.61 0.70
N PRO A 61 -1.54 -14.90 0.89
CA PRO A 61 -2.44 -15.64 0.00
C PRO A 61 -3.90 -15.14 0.02
N HIS A 62 -4.32 -14.44 1.08
CA HIS A 62 -5.64 -13.81 1.17
C HIS A 62 -5.73 -12.46 0.48
N GLU A 63 -4.60 -11.84 0.13
CA GLU A 63 -4.60 -10.58 -0.59
C GLU A 63 -4.74 -10.84 -2.10
N GLN A 64 -5.73 -10.19 -2.73
CA GLN A 64 -5.90 -10.29 -4.17
C GLN A 64 -4.71 -9.63 -4.87
N LYS A 65 -4.05 -10.36 -5.77
CA LYS A 65 -2.99 -9.79 -6.63
C LYS A 65 -3.59 -8.62 -7.41
N PRO A 66 -2.96 -7.43 -7.41
CA PRO A 66 -3.45 -6.29 -8.16
C PRO A 66 -3.58 -6.71 -9.62
N LYS A 67 -4.75 -6.49 -10.20
CA LYS A 67 -4.94 -6.65 -11.65
C LYS A 67 -3.97 -5.68 -12.32
N ALA A 68 -3.18 -6.18 -13.27
CA ALA A 68 -2.38 -5.31 -14.10
C ALA A 68 -3.34 -4.35 -14.79
N VAL A 69 -3.28 -3.07 -14.42
CA VAL A 69 -3.95 -2.02 -15.18
C VAL A 69 -2.99 -1.72 -16.30
N GLU A 70 -3.28 -2.27 -17.48
CA GLU A 70 -2.59 -1.87 -18.70
C GLU A 70 -3.09 -0.46 -19.03
N ILE A 71 -2.37 0.54 -18.52
CA ILE A 71 -2.58 1.93 -18.89
C ILE A 71 -1.58 2.21 -20.01
N ASP A 72 -2.07 2.77 -21.10
CA ASP A 72 -1.20 3.24 -22.17
C ASP A 72 -0.28 4.35 -21.67
N VAL A 73 0.94 4.44 -22.23
CA VAL A 73 1.98 5.35 -21.72
C VAL A 73 1.51 6.80 -21.81
N GLU A 74 0.89 7.18 -22.92
CA GLU A 74 0.25 8.47 -23.13
C GLU A 74 -0.79 8.80 -22.04
N ASP A 75 -1.68 7.85 -21.73
CA ASP A 75 -2.72 8.02 -20.70
C ASP A 75 -2.12 8.19 -19.30
N TYR A 76 -1.02 7.49 -18.99
CA TYR A 76 -0.28 7.67 -17.73
C TYR A 76 0.34 9.06 -17.63
N MET A 77 1.00 9.55 -18.69
CA MET A 77 1.63 10.88 -18.68
C MET A 77 0.58 12.00 -18.55
N MET A 78 -0.56 11.86 -19.23
CA MET A 78 -1.66 12.82 -19.13
C MET A 78 -2.32 12.84 -17.73
N SER A 79 -2.29 11.73 -16.99
CA SER A 79 -2.79 11.69 -15.61
C SER A 79 -1.90 12.42 -14.59
N MET A 80 -0.60 12.57 -14.91
CA MET A 80 0.39 13.23 -14.05
C MET A 80 0.45 14.74 -14.25
N VAL A 81 0.02 15.22 -15.43
CA VAL A 81 -0.13 16.64 -15.72
C VAL A 81 -1.52 17.06 -15.25
N GLY A 82 -1.61 17.51 -14.00
CA GLY A 82 -2.85 18.09 -13.48
C GLY A 82 -3.37 19.18 -14.41
N LYS A 83 -4.69 19.16 -14.67
CA LYS A 83 -5.41 20.26 -15.32
C LYS A 83 -5.20 21.58 -14.58
#